data_AF-A0A532DPL4-F1
#
_entry.id   AF-A0A532DPL4-F1
#
_cell.length_a   1.000
_cell.length_b   1.000
_cell.length_c   1.000
_cell.angle_alpha   90.00
_cell.angle_beta   90.00
_cell.angle_gamma   90.00
#
_symmetry.space_group_name_H-M   'P 1'
#
loop_
_entity.id
_entity.type
_entity.pdbx_description
1 polymer ?
#
loop_
_entity_poly.entity_id
_entity_poly.type
_entity_poly.pdbx_seq_one_letter_code
_entity_poly.pdbx_strand_id
1 'polypeptide(L)' 'MTREKRIEAIGQVLKRMCAELEARTFNEMPTERLVDGILKLMAESKTLETELTFRAEGDVMDILNKSLDKTVTHWSA' A
#
# COMPACT_ATOMS: atom_id res chain seq x y z
N MET A 1 13.30 -0.36 14.46
CA MET A 1 13.50 0.48 13.26
C MET A 1 12.22 1.28 13.03
N THR A 2 12.26 2.62 13.01
CA THR A 2 11.05 3.46 12.86
C THR A 2 10.59 3.53 11.41
N ARG A 3 9.34 3.97 11.18
CA ARG A 3 8.77 4.14 9.83
C ARG A 3 9.59 5.13 9.01
N GLU A 4 10.02 6.26 9.58
CA GLU A 4 10.85 7.22 8.85
C GLU A 4 12.20 6.62 8.43
N LYS A 5 12.85 5.86 9.33
CA LYS A 5 14.13 5.19 9.00
C LYS A 5 13.99 4.15 7.88
N ARG A 6 12.80 3.54 7.72
CA ARG A 6 12.54 2.60 6.61
C ARG A 6 12.40 3.34 5.28
N ILE A 7 11.66 4.45 5.26
CA ILE A 7 11.50 5.30 4.07
C ILE A 7 12.85 5.85 3.64
N GLU A 8 13.66 6.34 4.59
CA GLU A 8 14.99 6.86 4.32
C GLU A 8 15.93 5.79 3.72
N ALA A 9 15.92 4.57 4.28
CA ALA A 9 16.70 3.46 3.75
C ALA A 9 16.28 3.07 2.32
N ILE A 10 14.97 2.99 2.04
CA ILE A 10 14.45 2.73 0.69
C ILE A 10 14.88 3.82 -0.28
N GLY A 11 14.80 5.09 0.11
CA GLY A 11 15.25 6.22 -0.71
C GLY A 11 16.73 6.16 -1.05
N GLN A 12 17.59 5.74 -0.12
CA GLN A 12 19.03 5.55 -0.37
C GLN A 12 19.31 4.44 -1.38
N VAL A 13 18.58 3.32 -1.31
CA VAL A 13 18.71 2.20 -2.25
C VAL A 13 18.24 2.62 -3.64
N LEU A 14 17.09 3.29 -3.74
CA LEU A 14 16.55 3.81 -5.00
C LEU A 14 17.54 4.75 -5.71
N LYS A 15 18.16 5.68 -4.98
CA LYS A 15 19.18 6.59 -5.53
C LYS A 15 20.36 5.82 -6.16
N ARG A 16 20.82 4.74 -5.52
CA ARG A 16 21.91 3.91 -6.06
C ARG A 16 21.49 3.17 -7.32
N MET A 17 20.29 2.61 -7.34
CA MET A 17 19.77 1.88 -8.51
C MET A 17 19.52 2.82 -9.70
N CYS A 18 19.03 4.05 -9.48
CA CYS A 18 18.89 5.04 -10.53
C CYS A 18 20.25 5.48 -11.10
N ALA A 19 21.25 5.73 -10.24
CA ALA A 19 22.59 6.08 -10.70
C ALA A 19 23.24 4.93 -11.51
N GLU A 20 23.02 3.68 -11.11
CA GLU A 20 23.48 2.50 -11.87
C GLU A 20 22.75 2.39 -13.22
N LEU A 21 21.46 2.72 -13.27
CA LEU A 21 20.68 2.74 -14.51
C LEU A 21 21.20 3.81 -15.48
N GLU A 22 21.48 5.01 -14.97
CA GLU A 22 22.02 6.14 -15.75
C GLU A 22 23.42 5.87 -16.30
N ALA A 23 24.23 5.11 -15.56
CA ALA A 23 25.60 4.75 -15.96
C ALA A 23 25.67 3.58 -16.96
N ARG A 24 24.57 2.84 -17.18
CA ARG A 24 24.56 1.69 -18.09
C ARG A 24 24.40 2.14 -19.54
N THR A 25 25.36 1.75 -20.38
CA THR A 25 25.21 1.77 -21.84
C THR A 25 24.31 0.61 -22.26
N PHE A 26 23.26 0.88 -23.03
CA PHE A 26 22.21 -0.05 -23.47
C PHE A 26 22.69 -1.26 -24.32
N ASN A 27 23.99 -1.49 -24.44
CA ASN A 27 24.59 -2.51 -25.28
C ASN A 27 24.90 -3.84 -24.57
N GLU A 28 24.86 -3.93 -23.23
CA GLU A 28 25.47 -5.09 -22.53
C GLU A 28 24.57 -6.02 -21.70
N MET A 29 23.32 -5.72 -21.29
CA MET A 29 22.53 -6.71 -20.52
C MET A 29 21.04 -6.32 -20.32
N PRO A 30 20.17 -7.28 -19.94
CA PRO A 30 18.76 -7.03 -19.69
C PRO A 30 18.58 -6.19 -18.42
N THR A 31 18.26 -4.92 -18.64
CA THR A 31 17.90 -3.90 -17.64
C THR A 31 16.66 -4.28 -16.81
N GLU A 32 15.94 -5.32 -17.23
CA GLU A 32 14.71 -5.84 -16.64
C GLU A 32 14.82 -6.06 -15.13
N ARG A 33 15.89 -6.70 -14.63
CA ARG A 33 16.05 -6.95 -13.19
C ARG A 33 16.24 -5.67 -12.38
N LEU A 34 16.89 -4.65 -12.96
CA LEU A 34 17.11 -3.37 -12.30
C LEU A 34 15.80 -2.58 -12.23
N VAL A 35 15.06 -2.58 -13.33
CA VAL A 35 13.72 -1.97 -13.44
C VAL A 35 12.73 -2.64 -12.49
N ASP A 36 12.70 -3.98 -12.43
CA ASP A 36 11.87 -4.74 -11.50
C ASP A 36 12.16 -4.38 -10.04
N GLY A 37 13.44 -4.22 -9.70
CA GLY A 37 13.86 -3.82 -8.36
C GLY A 37 13.38 -2.41 -8.01
N ILE A 38 13.53 -1.45 -8.95
CA ILE A 38 13.04 -0.07 -8.80
C ILE A 38 11.52 -0.06 -8.59
N LEU A 39 10.76 -0.79 -9.41
CA LEU A 39 9.30 -0.87 -9.33
C LEU A 39 8.82 -1.43 -7.98
N LYS A 40 9.46 -2.49 -7.48
CA LYS A 40 9.13 -3.08 -6.17
C LYS A 40 9.40 -2.11 -5.02
N LEU A 41 10.55 -1.44 -5.03
CA LEU A 41 10.90 -0.46 -3.99
C LEU A 41 9.95 0.74 -3.99
N MET A 42 9.52 1.20 -5.17
CA MET A 42 8.51 2.26 -5.27
C MET A 42 7.15 1.83 -4.71
N ALA A 43 6.72 0.58 -4.98
CA ALA A 43 5.47 0.04 -4.45
C ALA A 43 5.51 -0.10 -2.91
N GLU A 44 6.64 -0.55 -2.35
CA GLU A 44 6.85 -0.63 -0.90
C GLU A 44 6.85 0.76 -0.26
N SER A 45 7.53 1.74 -0.88
CA SER A 45 7.53 3.14 -0.40
C SER A 45 6.11 3.69 -0.35
N LYS A 46 5.33 3.49 -1.42
CA LYS A 46 3.93 3.95 -1.48
C LYS A 46 3.07 3.29 -0.40
N THR A 47 3.25 2.01 -0.15
CA THR A 47 2.53 1.29 0.91
C THR A 47 2.92 1.80 2.30
N LEU A 48 4.19 2.15 2.50
CA LEU A 48 4.67 2.73 3.75
C LEU A 48 4.20 4.17 3.96
N GLU A 49 3.96 4.95 2.90
CA GLU A 49 3.38 6.29 2.98
C GLU A 49 1.86 6.25 3.18
N THR A 50 1.19 5.27 2.59
CA THR A 50 -0.26 5.13 2.68
C THR A 50 -0.64 4.45 4.00
N GLU A 51 -1.18 5.22 4.96
CA GLU A 51 -1.90 4.61 6.08
C GLU A 51 -3.17 3.94 5.56
N LEU A 52 -3.20 2.60 5.60
CA LEU A 52 -4.41 1.80 5.42
C LEU A 52 -5.39 2.12 6.56
N THR A 53 -6.10 3.23 6.44
CA THR A 53 -7.25 3.52 7.27
C THR A 53 -8.40 2.66 6.75
N PHE A 54 -8.64 1.53 7.43
CA PHE A 54 -9.86 0.76 7.22
C PHE A 54 -11.02 1.62 7.74
N ARG A 55 -11.60 2.47 6.88
CA ARG A 55 -12.93 3.03 7.12
C ARG A 55 -13.89 1.85 6.95
N ALA A 56 -14.16 1.14 8.04
CA ALA A 56 -15.44 0.45 8.14
C ALA A 56 -16.51 1.53 7.97
N GLU A 57 -17.21 1.53 6.84
CA GLU A 57 -18.40 2.35 6.68
C GLU A 57 -19.46 1.83 7.65
N GLY A 58 -19.56 2.47 8.81
CA GLY A 58 -20.56 2.20 9.83
C GLY A 58 -19.99 1.52 11.07
N ASP A 59 -20.38 2.03 12.24
CA ASP A 59 -20.25 1.30 13.50
C ASP A 59 -21.01 -0.03 13.37
N VAL A 60 -20.49 -1.10 13.97
CA VAL A 60 -21.22 -2.38 14.07
C VAL A 60 -22.61 -2.16 14.66
N MET A 61 -22.73 -1.19 15.57
CA MET A 61 -24.01 -0.75 16.13
C MET A 61 -24.95 -0.12 15.09
N ASP A 62 -24.43 0.63 14.13
CA ASP A 62 -25.24 1.22 13.05
C ASP A 62 -25.77 0.15 12.09
N ILE A 63 -24.97 -0.88 11.81
CA ILE A 63 -25.36 -2.02 10.97
C ILE A 63 -26.44 -2.87 11.68
N LEU A 64 -26.27 -3.09 13.00
CA LEU A 64 -27.24 -3.79 13.83
C LEU A 64 -28.57 -3.03 13.89
N ASN A 65 -28.54 -1.72 14.19
CA ASN A 65 -29.73 -0.88 14.27
C ASN A 65 -30.49 -0.84 12.93
N LYS A 66 -29.79 -0.69 11.80
CA LYS A 66 -30.41 -0.77 10.47
C LYS A 66 -31.04 -2.12 10.15
N SER A 67 -30.54 -3.22 10.73
CA SER A 67 -31.09 -4.56 10.53
C SER A 67 -32.31 -4.80 11.43
N LEU A 68 -32.29 -4.27 12.66
CA LEU A 68 -33.41 -4.28 13.58
C LEU A 68 -34.60 -3.46 13.05
N ASP A 69 -34.36 -2.27 12.52
CA ASP A 69 -35.41 -1.41 11.94
C ASP A 69 -36.11 -2.03 10.71
N LYS A 70 -35.44 -2.95 10.01
CA LYS A 70 -36.02 -3.69 8.88
C LYS A 70 -36.79 -4.93 9.30
N THR A 71 -36.75 -5.31 10.57
CA THR A 71 -37.42 -6.51 11.07
C THR A 71 -38.77 -6.12 11.67
N VAL A 72 -39.80 -6.03 10.83
CA VAL A 72 -41.19 -5.94 11.30
C VAL A 72 -41.55 -7.28 11.91
N THR A 73 -41.51 -7.39 13.25
CA THR A 73 -42.03 -8.56 13.96
C THR A 73 -43.56 -8.45 13.99
N HIS A 74 -44.22 -9.21 13.11
CA HIS A 74 -45.66 -9.41 13.18
C HIS A 74 -45.94 -10.45 14.27
N TRP A 75 -46.33 -10.00 15.46
CA TRP A 75 -46.91 -10.89 16.47
C TRP A 75 -48.38 -11.08 16.14
N SER A 76 -48.75 -12.26 15.64
CA SER A 76 -50.15 -12.69 15.64
C SER A 76 -50.53 -13.12 17.07
N ALA A 77 -51.52 -12.44 17.64
CA ALA A 77 -52.16 -12.80 18.90
C ALA A 77 -52.96 -14.10 18.79
#